data_AF-A0A4Y2NBP4-F1
#
_entry.id   AF-A0A4Y2NBP4-F1
#
_cell.length_a   1.000
_cell.length_b   1.000
_cell.length_c   1.000
_cell.angle_alpha   90.00
_cell.angle_beta   90.00
_cell.angle_gamma   90.00
#
_symmetry.space_group_name_H-M   'P 1'
#
loop_
_entity.id
_entity.type
_entity.pdbx_description
1 polymer ?
#
loop_
_entity_poly.entity_id
_entity_poly.type
_entity_poly.pdbx_seq_one_letter_code
_entity_poly.pdbx_strand_id
1 'polypeptide(L)'
;MSRYSVSERIFIVRTYYSNNNSPIATQRKFATDFKLKTTGPSVSTINRLIQKFERTGSVCDDMFGNVGRPLSVKTPEKIERTRLIVPMKCLICLKSILMSGLWL
;
A
#
# COMPACT_ATOMS: atom_id res chain seq x y z
N MET A 1 7.20 1.45 0.10
CA MET A 1 8.40 1.82 -0.68
C MET A 1 8.70 0.73 -1.71
N SER A 2 8.16 0.81 -2.92
CA SER A 2 8.28 -0.28 -3.91
C SER A 2 9.61 -0.34 -4.68
N ARG A 3 10.46 0.70 -4.62
CA ARG A 3 11.71 0.76 -5.41
C ARG A 3 12.84 -0.13 -4.91
N TYR A 4 12.82 -0.54 -3.64
CA TYR A 4 13.85 -1.37 -3.03
C TYR A 4 13.24 -2.67 -2.52
N SER A 5 13.95 -3.76 -2.76
CA SER A 5 13.62 -5.08 -2.22
C SER A 5 13.63 -5.09 -0.69
N VAL A 6 13.03 -6.11 -0.09
CA VAL A 6 13.05 -6.29 1.37
C VAL A 6 14.49 -6.42 1.89
N SER A 7 15.34 -7.18 1.19
CA SER A 7 16.75 -7.37 1.58
C SER A 7 17.54 -6.05 1.55
N GLU A 8 17.39 -5.23 0.50
CA GLU A 8 18.02 -3.91 0.42
C GLU A 8 17.55 -2.98 1.55
N ARG A 9 16.25 -2.97 1.87
CA ARG A 9 15.72 -2.15 2.96
C ARG A 9 16.22 -2.61 4.32
N ILE A 10 16.30 -3.92 4.57
CA ILE A 10 16.88 -4.47 5.80
C ILE A 10 18.34 -4.05 5.92
N PHE A 11 19.09 -4.11 4.81
CA PHE A 11 20.47 -3.66 4.78
C PHE A 11 20.59 -2.17 5.14
N ILE A 12 19.73 -1.30 4.58
CA ILE A 12 19.72 0.14 4.89
C ILE A 12 19.48 0.36 6.40
N VAL A 13 18.47 -0.28 6.98
CA VAL A 13 18.13 -0.14 8.40
C VAL A 13 19.28 -0.60 9.29
N ARG A 14 19.85 -1.79 9.02
CA ARG A 14 20.99 -2.32 9.79
C ARG A 14 22.19 -1.39 9.72
N THR A 15 22.50 -0.92 8.53
CA THR A 15 23.68 -0.08 8.25
C THR A 15 23.50 1.32 8.85
N TYR A 16 22.28 1.84 8.93
CA TYR A 16 21.97 3.11 9.58
C TYR A 16 22.33 3.09 11.07
N TYR A 17 21.83 2.10 11.82
CA TYR A 17 22.12 1.98 13.24
C TYR A 17 23.59 1.64 13.51
N SER A 18 24.23 0.86 12.62
CA SER A 18 25.65 0.53 12.75
C SER A 18 26.59 1.72 12.48
N ASN A 19 26.14 2.75 11.77
CA ASN A 19 26.93 3.94 11.42
C ASN A 19 26.46 5.19 12.19
N ASN A 20 26.10 5.03 13.46
CA ASN A 20 25.72 6.15 14.35
C ASN A 20 24.56 6.99 13.81
N ASN A 21 23.55 6.34 13.21
CA ASN A 21 22.34 7.01 12.70
C ASN A 21 22.64 8.05 11.60
N SER A 22 23.76 7.91 10.89
CA SER A 22 24.12 8.81 9.79
C SER A 22 23.53 8.31 8.46
N PRO A 23 22.55 9.02 7.88
CA PRO A 23 21.95 8.62 6.60
C PRO A 23 22.93 8.78 5.43
N ILE A 24 23.88 9.72 5.53
CA ILE A 24 24.93 9.92 4.51
C ILE A 24 25.92 8.75 4.51
N ALA A 25 26.36 8.30 5.69
CA ALA A 25 27.24 7.13 5.81
C ALA A 25 26.55 5.87 5.26
N THR A 26 25.26 5.73 5.56
CA THR A 26 24.42 4.63 5.08
C THR A 26 24.28 4.64 3.56
N GLN A 27 24.02 5.81 2.97
CA GLN A 27 23.94 5.97 1.51
C GLN A 27 25.25 5.58 0.83
N ARG A 28 26.39 6.03 1.37
CA ARG A 28 27.72 5.72 0.83
C ARG A 28 28.00 4.22 0.89
N LYS A 29 27.78 3.59 2.04
CA LYS A 29 27.92 2.13 2.20
C LYS A 29 27.03 1.35 1.24
N PHE A 30 25.78 1.76 1.08
CA PHE A 30 24.86 1.13 0.14
C PHE A 30 25.38 1.20 -1.30
N ALA A 31 25.91 2.36 -1.72
CA ALA A 31 26.47 2.52 -3.06
C ALA A 31 27.72 1.63 -3.28
N THR A 32 28.56 1.49 -2.26
CA THR A 32 29.76 0.64 -2.31
C THR A 32 29.40 -0.85 -2.38
N ASP A 33 28.53 -1.33 -1.49
CA ASP A 33 28.25 -2.77 -1.35
C ASP A 33 27.40 -3.31 -2.51
N PHE A 34 26.43 -2.53 -2.99
CA PHE A 34 25.58 -2.92 -4.11
C PHE A 34 26.16 -2.54 -5.49
N LYS A 35 27.38 -1.97 -5.53
CA LYS A 35 28.10 -1.57 -6.77
C LYS A 35 27.18 -0.91 -7.79
N LEU A 36 26.37 0.04 -7.34
CA LEU A 36 25.28 0.57 -8.14
C LEU A 36 25.82 1.38 -9.32
N LYS A 37 25.36 1.04 -10.53
CA LYS A 37 25.57 1.86 -11.73
C LYS A 37 24.69 3.12 -11.75
N THR A 38 23.68 3.16 -10.88
CA THR A 38 22.66 4.23 -10.79
C THR A 38 22.71 4.89 -9.41
N THR A 39 22.08 6.06 -9.27
CA THR A 39 22.01 6.79 -8.00
C THR A 39 21.38 5.92 -6.90
N GLY A 40 22.11 5.73 -5.79
CA GLY A 40 21.61 5.04 -4.59
C GLY A 40 20.41 5.74 -3.93
N PRO A 41 19.87 5.17 -2.84
CA PRO A 41 18.75 5.78 -2.11
C PRO A 41 19.10 7.19 -1.68
N SER A 42 18.20 8.14 -1.91
CA SER A 42 18.38 9.49 -1.41
C SER A 42 18.38 9.50 0.13
N VAL A 43 19.04 10.49 0.72
CA VAL A 43 19.01 10.73 2.18
C VAL A 43 17.55 10.82 2.69
N SER A 44 16.67 11.50 1.93
CA SER A 44 15.24 11.59 2.25
C SER A 44 14.53 10.22 2.24
N THR A 45 14.94 9.32 1.35
CA THR A 45 14.40 7.96 1.30
C THR A 45 14.88 7.14 2.48
N ILE A 46 16.17 7.23 2.84
CA ILE A 46 16.71 6.56 4.04
C ILE A 46 15.95 7.03 5.28
N ASN A 47 15.79 8.34 5.48
CA ASN A 47 15.05 8.87 6.62
C ASN A 47 13.59 8.40 6.66
N ARG A 48 12.89 8.38 5.53
CA ARG A 48 11.51 7.83 5.47
C ARG A 48 11.46 6.34 5.84
N LEU A 49 12.48 5.56 5.47
CA LEU A 49 12.53 4.14 5.77
C LEU A 49 12.71 3.92 7.28
N ILE A 50 13.62 4.68 7.90
CA ILE A 50 13.87 4.64 9.35
C ILE A 50 12.62 5.08 10.12
N GLN A 51 12.01 6.22 9.77
CA GLN A 51 10.77 6.68 10.42
C GLN A 51 9.64 5.64 10.33
N LYS A 52 9.48 4.99 9.18
CA LYS A 52 8.50 3.91 9.02
C LYS A 52 8.82 2.74 9.95
N PHE A 53 10.09 2.34 10.01
CA PHE A 53 10.57 1.25 10.84
C PHE A 53 10.38 1.56 12.34
N GLU A 54 10.71 2.76 12.80
CA GLU A 54 10.48 3.19 14.19
C GLU A 54 8.98 3.19 14.54
N ARG A 55 8.12 3.61 13.61
CA ARG A 55 6.66 3.65 13.84
C ARG A 55 6.02 2.27 13.89
N THR A 56 6.46 1.35 13.02
CA THR A 56 5.74 0.09 12.76
C THR A 56 6.50 -1.14 13.25
N GLY A 57 7.81 -1.03 13.47
CA GLY A 57 8.71 -2.16 13.73
C GLY A 57 8.97 -3.06 12.52
N SER A 58 8.33 -2.82 11.37
CA SER A 58 8.48 -3.60 10.15
C SER A 58 9.16 -2.82 9.04
N VAL A 59 10.11 -3.48 8.38
CA VAL A 59 10.77 -2.99 7.16
C VAL A 59 9.89 -3.24 5.94
N CYS A 60 9.19 -4.36 5.94
CA CYS A 60 8.33 -4.78 4.85
C CYS A 60 7.14 -3.84 4.72
N ASP A 61 6.70 -3.61 3.49
CA ASP A 61 5.38 -3.04 3.23
C ASP A 61 4.39 -4.21 3.39
N ASP A 62 4.21 -4.71 4.60
CA ASP A 62 3.35 -5.87 4.83
C ASP A 62 1.92 -5.49 4.43
N MET A 63 1.52 -5.96 3.25
CA MET A 63 0.18 -5.87 2.69
C MET A 63 -0.80 -6.81 3.40
N PHE A 64 -0.47 -7.30 4.61
CA PHE A 64 -1.37 -8.12 5.42
C PHE A 64 -2.37 -7.23 6.14
N GLY A 65 -3.52 -7.00 5.49
CA GLY A 65 -4.74 -6.48 6.12
C GLY A 65 -5.14 -5.04 5.81
N ASN A 66 -4.26 -4.20 5.26
CA ASN A 66 -4.54 -2.77 5.04
C ASN A 66 -4.31 -2.31 3.60
N VAL A 67 -4.85 -3.07 2.64
CA VAL A 67 -4.62 -2.82 1.21
C VAL A 67 -5.95 -2.54 0.54
N GLY A 68 -6.38 -1.30 0.73
CA GLY A 68 -7.64 -0.80 0.22
C GLY A 68 -8.69 -0.59 1.32
N ARG A 69 -9.94 -0.48 0.87
CA ARG A 69 -11.09 -0.28 1.76
C ARG A 69 -11.12 -1.40 2.79
N PRO A 70 -11.34 -1.09 4.09
CA PRO A 70 -11.62 -2.13 5.08
C PRO A 70 -12.68 -3.06 4.51
N LEU A 71 -12.43 -4.37 4.54
CA LEU A 71 -13.47 -5.33 4.20
C LEU A 71 -14.63 -5.03 5.15
N SER A 72 -15.76 -4.62 4.59
CA SER A 72 -16.98 -4.55 5.38
C SER A 72 -17.18 -5.94 5.95
N VAL A 73 -17.20 -6.06 7.29
CA VAL A 73 -17.56 -7.30 7.96
C VAL A 73 -18.84 -7.81 7.29
N LYS A 74 -18.75 -9.01 6.72
CA LYS A 74 -19.88 -9.67 6.05
C LYS A 74 -20.81 -10.21 7.13
N THR A 75 -21.52 -9.32 7.81
CA THR A 75 -22.57 -9.74 8.73
C THR A 75 -23.76 -10.26 7.91
N PRO A 76 -24.50 -11.27 8.39
CA PRO A 76 -25.60 -11.87 7.63
C PRO A 76 -26.66 -10.81 7.26
N GLU A 77 -26.87 -9.80 8.10
CA GLU A 77 -27.86 -8.73 7.86
C GLU A 77 -27.46 -7.81 6.71
N LYS A 78 -26.15 -7.58 6.50
CA LYS A 78 -25.65 -6.75 5.41
C LYS A 78 -25.69 -7.49 4.07
N ILE A 79 -25.45 -8.81 4.10
CA ILE A 79 -25.59 -9.67 2.93
C ILE A 79 -27.05 -9.69 2.48
N GLU A 80 -27.97 -9.93 3.41
CA GLU A 80 -29.39 -10.06 3.08
C GLU A 80 -29.99 -8.76 2.57
N ARG A 81 -29.68 -7.61 3.21
CA ARG A 81 -30.07 -6.30 2.67
C ARG A 81 -29.56 -6.07 1.25
N THR A 82 -28.33 -6.48 0.95
CA THR A 82 -27.75 -6.32 -0.39
C THR A 82 -28.46 -7.21 -1.42
N ARG A 83 -28.79 -8.46 -1.06
CA ARG A 83 -29.55 -9.39 -1.91
C ARG A 83 -30.94 -8.87 -2.29
N LEU A 84 -31.58 -8.12 -1.39
CA LEU A 84 -32.88 -7.49 -1.66
C LEU A 84 -32.74 -6.22 -2.50
N ILE A 85 -31.68 -5.43 -2.28
CA ILE A 85 -31.49 -4.13 -2.96
C ILE A 85 -31.05 -4.28 -4.42
N VAL A 86 -30.20 -5.25 -4.75
CA VAL A 86 -29.68 -5.47 -6.12
C VAL A 86 -30.79 -5.73 -7.15
N PRO A 87 -31.73 -6.66 -6.95
CA PRO A 87 -32.82 -6.89 -7.90
C PRO A 87 -33.79 -5.70 -7.95
N MET A 88 -34.08 -5.05 -6.82
CA MET A 88 -34.94 -3.86 -6.78
C MET A 88 -34.37 -2.72 -7.64
N LYS A 89 -33.06 -2.46 -7.57
CA LYS A 89 -32.39 -1.45 -8.41
C LYS A 89 -32.42 -1.82 -9.89
N CYS A 90 -32.21 -3.10 -10.24
CA CYS A 90 -32.35 -3.58 -11.61
C CYS A 90 -33.77 -3.39 -12.15
N LEU A 91 -34.81 -3.69 -11.34
CA LEU A 91 -36.20 -3.45 -11.73
C LEU A 91 -36.52 -1.97 -11.93
N ILE A 92 -36.00 -1.09 -11.06
CA ILE A 92 -36.20 0.36 -11.20
C ILE A 92 -35.53 0.88 -12.49
N CYS A 93 -34.32 0.42 -12.79
CA CYS A 93 -33.61 0.78 -14.01
C CYS A 93 -34.31 0.25 -15.27
N LEU A 94 -34.77 -1.00 -15.26
CA LEU A 94 -35.51 -1.61 -16.38
C LEU A 94 -36.84 -0.89 -16.63
N LYS A 95 -37.57 -0.53 -15.56
CA LYS A 95 -38.79 0.28 -15.66
C LYS A 95 -38.52 1.67 -16.22
N SER A 96 -37.43 2.31 -15.79
CA SER A 96 -37.04 3.62 -16.33
C SER A 96 -36.74 3.56 -17.82
N ILE A 97 -36.04 2.51 -18.28
CA ILE A 97 -35.71 2.30 -19.70
C ILE A 97 -36.98 2.03 -20.52
N LEU A 98 -37.88 1.18 -20.00
CA LEU A 98 -39.16 0.85 -20.64
C LEU A 98 -40.08 2.08 -20.75
N MET A 99 -40.10 2.93 -19.73
CA MET A 99 -40.89 4.17 -19.74
C MET A 99 -40.28 5.25 -20.66
N SER A 100 -38.96 5.31 -20.81
CA SER A 100 -38.31 6.22 -21.77
C SER A 100 -38.40 5.76 -23.23
N GLY A 101 -38.59 4.46 -23.48
CA GLY A 101 -38.79 3.89 -24.82
C GLY A 101 -40.23 3.94 -25.32
N LEU A 102 -41.19 4.39 -24.49
CA LEU A 102 -42.61 4.50 -24.82
C LEU A 102 -42.99 5.90 -25.39
N TRP A 103 -41.98 6.71 -25.71
CA TRP A 103 -42.12 8.08 -26.25
C TRP A 103 -41.32 8.26 -27.56
N LEU A 104 -41.17 7.18 -28.33
CA LEU A 104 -40.76 7.12 -29.74
C LEU A 104 -41.75 6.23 -30.48
#